data_AF-A0A935MJJ8-F1
#
_entry.id   AF-A0A935MJJ8-F1
#
_cell.length_a   1.000
_cell.length_b   1.000
_cell.length_c   1.000
_cell.angle_alpha   90.00
_cell.angle_beta   90.00
_cell.angle_gamma   90.00
#
_symmetry.space_group_name_H-M   'P 1'
#
loop_
_entity.id
_entity.type
_entity.pdbx_description
1 polymer ?
#
loop_
_entity_poly.entity_id
_entity_poly.type
_entity_poly.pdbx_seq_one_letter_code
_entity_poly.pdbx_strand_id
1 'polypeptide(L)'
;MSYSSRVLCSIIFICLFLSNSCVTHRKKGHTSALGRFYHNTTAKYNGYFNANEIMDECLLEIDQSYKDNYSKTLPVFTYIATESVDPQKSKLDKAIEKVSNVVFSHRVSHWADDCYLVLCKAQFLKKDYETAESSFRFFIEEFDPIKNKIKAKKIKENTVKEKKKDAEDLKKERKKAAEQKPKKKSNYKRSG
;
A
#
# COMPACT_ATOMS: atom_id res chain seq x y z
N MET A 1 -14.23 -25.34 49.85
CA MET A 1 -13.37 -24.15 49.67
C MET A 1 -12.63 -24.10 48.32
N SER A 2 -12.41 -25.21 47.62
CA SER A 2 -11.63 -25.23 46.36
C SER A 2 -12.34 -24.67 45.12
N TYR A 3 -13.68 -24.70 45.07
CA TYR A 3 -14.45 -24.19 43.92
C TYR A 3 -14.46 -22.66 43.88
N SER A 4 -14.72 -22.01 45.02
CA SER A 4 -14.71 -20.56 45.15
C SER A 4 -13.34 -19.95 44.87
N SER A 5 -12.25 -20.64 45.24
CA SER A 5 -10.87 -20.21 44.93
C SER A 5 -10.54 -20.32 43.43
N ARG A 6 -11.02 -21.37 42.74
CA ARG A 6 -10.86 -21.52 41.28
C ARG A 6 -11.64 -20.47 40.49
N VAL A 7 -12.88 -20.17 40.91
CA VAL A 7 -13.70 -19.12 40.28
C VAL A 7 -13.06 -17.73 40.50
N LEU A 8 -12.53 -17.45 41.69
CA LEU A 8 -11.83 -16.20 41.98
C LEU A 8 -10.56 -16.05 41.12
N CYS A 9 -9.75 -17.11 40.97
CA CYS A 9 -8.58 -17.10 40.09
C CYS A 9 -8.96 -16.88 38.62
N SER A 10 -10.04 -17.48 38.13
CA SER A 10 -10.52 -17.25 36.76
C SER A 10 -10.99 -15.81 36.54
N ILE A 11 -11.68 -15.21 37.52
CA ILE A 11 -12.09 -13.80 37.46
C ILE A 11 -10.87 -12.87 37.47
N ILE A 12 -9.85 -13.16 38.27
CA ILE A 12 -8.60 -12.39 38.30
C ILE A 12 -7.86 -12.49 36.96
N PHE A 13 -7.84 -13.67 36.33
CA PHE A 13 -7.23 -13.86 35.00
C PHE A 13 -7.96 -13.09 33.90
N ILE A 14 -9.29 -13.05 33.95
CA ILE A 14 -10.13 -12.27 33.03
C ILE A 14 -9.92 -10.77 33.25
N CYS A 15 -9.86 -10.31 34.50
CA CYS A 15 -9.58 -8.92 34.83
C CYS A 15 -8.16 -8.47 34.43
N LEU A 16 -7.16 -9.35 34.51
CA LEU A 16 -5.78 -9.11 34.03
C LEU A 16 -5.71 -9.00 32.50
N PHE A 17 -6.57 -9.70 31.76
CA PHE A 17 -6.67 -9.55 30.31
C PHE A 17 -7.34 -8.23 29.91
N LEU A 18 -8.32 -7.76 30.68
CA LEU A 18 -9.08 -6.55 30.38
C LEU A 18 -8.34 -5.23 30.70
N SER A 19 -7.29 -5.27 31.53
CA SER A 19 -6.51 -4.08 31.91
C SER A 19 -5.45 -3.64 30.89
N ASN A 20 -5.26 -4.38 29.78
CA ASN A 20 -4.30 -4.03 28.73
C ASN A 20 -4.86 -3.12 27.62
N SER A 21 -6.10 -2.65 27.72
CA SER A 21 -6.70 -1.74 26.74
C SER A 21 -6.35 -0.27 27.02
N CYS A 22 -5.07 0.10 26.85
CA CYS A 22 -4.68 1.50 26.73
C CYS A 22 -4.62 1.88 25.24
N VAL A 23 -5.59 2.68 24.77
CA VAL A 23 -5.64 3.16 23.38
C VAL A 23 -4.61 4.27 23.19
N THR A 24 -3.51 3.98 22.50
CA THR A 24 -2.51 4.98 22.14
C THR A 24 -3.00 5.81 20.94
N HIS A 25 -3.22 7.11 21.11
CA HIS A 25 -3.47 8.02 19.99
C HIS A 25 -2.20 8.18 19.14
N ARG A 26 -2.22 7.68 17.90
CA ARG A 26 -1.06 7.76 16.97
C ARG A 26 -1.22 8.91 15.98
N LYS A 27 -0.10 9.57 15.64
CA LYS A 27 -0.05 10.64 14.63
C LYS A 27 -0.53 10.09 13.28
N LYS A 28 -1.49 10.80 12.66
CA LYS A 28 -1.98 10.55 11.30
C LYS A 28 -0.79 10.52 10.33
N GLY A 29 -0.65 9.44 9.54
CA GLY A 29 0.25 9.38 8.38
C GLY A 29 1.50 8.48 8.50
N HIS A 30 1.80 7.86 9.66
CA HIS A 30 2.91 6.91 9.78
C HIS A 30 2.45 5.53 10.27
N THR A 31 2.56 4.51 9.40
CA THR A 31 2.40 3.11 9.80
C THR A 31 3.62 2.67 10.62
N SER A 32 3.39 2.19 11.84
CA SER A 32 4.46 1.61 12.66
C SER A 32 5.07 0.37 12.01
N ALA A 33 6.29 0.00 12.41
CA ALA A 33 6.96 -1.21 11.92
C ALA A 33 6.07 -2.47 12.02
N LEU A 34 5.38 -2.66 13.15
CA LEU A 34 4.44 -3.78 13.33
C LEU A 34 3.23 -3.69 12.40
N GLY A 35 2.66 -2.50 12.24
CA GLY A 35 1.58 -2.27 11.27
C GLY A 35 2.01 -2.52 9.83
N ARG A 36 3.23 -2.12 9.47
CA ARG A 36 3.79 -2.39 8.14
C ARG A 36 4.09 -3.87 7.93
N PHE A 37 4.57 -4.57 8.96
CA PHE A 37 4.72 -6.02 8.94
C PHE A 37 3.36 -6.69 8.66
N TYR A 38 2.30 -6.30 9.38
CA TYR A 38 0.94 -6.80 9.13
C TYR A 38 0.47 -6.55 7.70
N HIS A 39 0.65 -5.34 7.18
CA HIS A 39 0.28 -5.04 5.78
C HIS A 39 1.09 -5.86 4.78
N ASN A 40 2.39 -6.04 5.04
CA ASN A 40 3.28 -6.81 4.17
C ASN A 40 2.92 -8.30 4.16
N THR A 41 2.70 -8.92 5.33
CA THR A 41 2.36 -10.35 5.42
C THR A 41 0.99 -10.61 4.81
N THR A 42 0.01 -9.77 5.14
CA THR A 42 -1.35 -9.89 4.59
C THR A 42 -1.34 -9.72 3.06
N ALA A 43 -0.65 -8.70 2.54
CA ALA A 43 -0.53 -8.50 1.09
C ALA A 43 0.14 -9.68 0.38
N LYS A 44 1.23 -10.21 0.96
CA LYS A 44 1.98 -11.33 0.40
C LYS A 44 1.12 -12.58 0.27
N TYR A 45 0.53 -13.03 1.37
CA TYR A 45 -0.12 -14.33 1.39
C TYR A 45 -1.55 -14.26 0.91
N ASN A 46 -2.31 -13.22 1.26
CA ASN A 46 -3.71 -13.14 0.85
C ASN A 46 -3.89 -12.65 -0.59
N GLY A 47 -3.00 -11.79 -1.09
CA GLY A 47 -3.04 -11.29 -2.46
C GLY A 47 -2.05 -12.01 -3.36
N TYR A 48 -0.77 -11.65 -3.26
CA TYR A 48 0.25 -12.01 -4.24
C TYR A 48 0.40 -13.54 -4.41
N PHE A 49 0.65 -14.27 -3.33
CA PHE A 49 0.87 -15.71 -3.38
C PHE A 49 -0.38 -16.44 -3.88
N ASN A 50 -1.52 -16.26 -3.22
CA ASN A 50 -2.77 -16.93 -3.61
C ASN A 50 -3.19 -16.62 -5.05
N ALA A 51 -3.00 -15.38 -5.53
CA ALA A 51 -3.35 -15.03 -6.89
C ALA A 51 -2.42 -15.69 -7.91
N ASN A 52 -1.12 -15.80 -7.63
CA ASN A 52 -0.20 -16.53 -8.50
C ASN A 52 -0.53 -18.03 -8.55
N GLU A 53 -0.84 -18.67 -7.42
CA GLU A 53 -1.25 -20.09 -7.40
C GLU A 53 -2.48 -20.33 -8.29
N ILE A 54 -3.48 -19.44 -8.20
CA ILE A 54 -4.67 -19.51 -9.05
C ILE A 54 -4.31 -19.30 -10.54
N MET A 55 -3.40 -18.36 -10.83
CA MET A 55 -2.94 -18.10 -12.20
C MET A 55 -2.20 -19.30 -12.79
N ASP A 56 -1.33 -19.94 -12.01
CA ASP A 56 -0.58 -21.13 -12.42
C ASP A 56 -1.53 -22.30 -12.67
N GLU A 57 -2.53 -22.49 -11.81
CA GLU A 57 -3.60 -23.48 -12.03
C GLU A 57 -4.38 -23.19 -13.31
N CYS A 58 -4.73 -21.92 -13.59
CA CYS A 58 -5.40 -21.54 -14.84
C CYS A 58 -4.55 -21.84 -16.07
N LEU A 59 -3.24 -21.54 -16.03
CA LEU A 59 -2.34 -21.81 -17.15
C LEU A 59 -2.24 -23.31 -17.41
N LEU A 60 -2.10 -24.12 -16.35
CA LEU A 60 -2.08 -25.57 -16.45
C LEU A 60 -3.38 -26.12 -17.09
N GLU A 61 -4.54 -25.60 -16.70
CA GLU A 61 -5.81 -26.02 -17.29
C GLU A 61 -5.93 -25.64 -18.78
N ILE A 62 -5.40 -24.47 -19.16
CA ILE A 62 -5.37 -24.05 -20.56
C ILE A 62 -4.45 -24.99 -21.35
N ASP A 63 -3.26 -25.30 -20.83
CA ASP A 63 -2.32 -26.23 -21.45
C ASP A 63 -2.93 -27.62 -21.64
N GLN A 64 -3.60 -28.15 -20.60
CA GLN A 64 -4.21 -29.50 -20.64
C GLN A 64 -5.43 -29.58 -21.55
N SER A 65 -6.17 -28.48 -21.71
CA SER A 65 -7.36 -28.43 -22.57
C SER A 65 -7.02 -28.12 -24.02
N TYR A 66 -5.83 -27.59 -24.31
CA TYR A 66 -5.38 -27.29 -25.66
C TYR A 66 -5.15 -28.56 -26.47
N LYS A 67 -5.72 -28.62 -27.68
CA LYS A 67 -5.52 -29.73 -28.62
C LYS A 67 -4.67 -29.26 -29.80
N ASP A 68 -3.53 -29.90 -29.97
CA ASP A 68 -2.60 -29.57 -31.05
C ASP A 68 -3.16 -29.87 -32.44
N ASN A 69 -2.97 -28.91 -33.35
CA ASN A 69 -3.22 -29.10 -34.78
C ASN A 69 -1.87 -29.19 -35.51
N TYR A 70 -1.42 -30.41 -35.78
CA TYR A 70 -0.13 -30.70 -36.43
C TYR A 70 -0.06 -30.27 -37.90
N SER A 71 -1.17 -29.83 -38.50
CA SER A 71 -1.18 -29.22 -39.83
C SER A 71 -0.79 -27.73 -39.81
N LYS A 72 -0.62 -27.15 -38.61
CA LYS A 72 -0.22 -25.75 -38.39
C LYS A 72 1.05 -25.69 -37.54
N THR A 73 1.71 -24.53 -37.55
CA THR A 73 2.80 -24.27 -36.62
C THR A 73 2.29 -24.31 -35.18
N LEU A 74 2.92 -25.13 -34.35
CA LEU A 74 2.55 -25.27 -32.94
C LEU A 74 2.91 -24.00 -32.15
N PRO A 75 2.01 -23.50 -31.28
CA PRO A 75 2.30 -22.34 -30.46
C PRO A 75 3.26 -22.72 -29.32
N VAL A 76 4.18 -21.81 -29.00
CA VAL A 76 5.05 -21.96 -27.80
C VAL A 76 4.23 -21.73 -26.52
N PHE A 77 3.22 -20.87 -26.58
CA PHE A 77 2.35 -20.51 -25.46
C PHE A 77 0.89 -20.78 -25.82
N THR A 78 0.32 -21.83 -25.25
CA THR A 78 -1.05 -22.28 -25.56
C THR A 78 -2.09 -21.19 -25.25
N TYR A 79 -1.91 -20.43 -24.17
CA TYR A 79 -2.83 -19.37 -23.76
C TYR A 79 -2.98 -18.23 -24.78
N ILE A 80 -2.00 -18.04 -25.67
CA ILE A 80 -2.10 -17.09 -26.78
C ILE A 80 -2.93 -17.69 -27.92
N ALA A 81 -2.75 -18.99 -28.18
CA ALA A 81 -3.41 -19.70 -29.26
C ALA A 81 -4.86 -20.12 -28.94
N THR A 82 -5.17 -20.29 -27.66
CA THR A 82 -6.51 -20.61 -27.18
C THR A 82 -7.45 -19.45 -27.49
N GLU A 83 -8.55 -19.67 -28.22
CA GLU A 83 -9.47 -18.60 -28.64
C GLU A 83 -10.34 -18.06 -27.50
N SER A 84 -10.77 -18.93 -26.58
CA SER A 84 -11.56 -18.54 -25.40
C SER A 84 -11.05 -19.20 -24.11
N VAL A 85 -11.10 -18.44 -23.02
CA VAL A 85 -10.77 -18.89 -21.65
C VAL A 85 -12.01 -18.92 -20.75
N ASP A 86 -13.21 -19.05 -21.32
CA ASP A 86 -14.47 -19.07 -20.58
C ASP A 86 -14.49 -20.04 -19.38
N PRO A 87 -13.95 -21.27 -19.47
CA PRO A 87 -13.88 -22.17 -18.31
C PRO A 87 -13.04 -21.63 -17.16
N GLN A 88 -11.98 -20.86 -17.46
CA GLN A 88 -11.03 -20.33 -16.48
C GLN A 88 -11.42 -18.94 -15.97
N LYS A 89 -12.37 -18.24 -16.62
CA LYS A 89 -12.78 -16.87 -16.25
C LYS A 89 -13.10 -16.73 -14.76
N SER A 90 -13.84 -17.66 -14.17
CA SER A 90 -14.18 -17.60 -12.74
C SER A 90 -12.95 -17.66 -11.82
N LYS A 91 -11.92 -18.42 -12.19
CA LYS A 91 -10.67 -18.48 -11.44
C LYS A 91 -9.85 -17.20 -11.63
N LEU A 92 -9.77 -16.69 -12.86
CA LEU A 92 -9.11 -15.41 -13.16
C LEU A 92 -9.78 -14.24 -12.41
N ASP A 93 -11.10 -14.23 -12.30
CA ASP A 93 -11.85 -13.25 -11.52
C ASP A 93 -11.49 -13.30 -10.03
N LYS A 94 -11.32 -14.51 -9.46
CA LYS A 94 -10.84 -14.66 -8.08
C LYS A 94 -9.41 -14.15 -7.90
N ALA A 95 -8.51 -14.42 -8.86
CA ALA A 95 -7.15 -13.89 -8.82
C ALA A 95 -7.15 -12.35 -8.85
N ILE A 96 -7.94 -11.76 -9.75
CA ILE A 96 -8.16 -10.31 -9.88
C ILE A 96 -8.70 -9.72 -8.58
N GLU A 97 -9.71 -10.34 -7.97
CA GLU A 97 -10.30 -9.89 -6.70
C GLU A 97 -9.25 -9.86 -5.57
N LYS A 98 -8.48 -10.94 -5.42
CA LYS A 98 -7.44 -11.08 -4.39
C LYS A 98 -6.41 -9.96 -4.46
N VAL A 99 -5.89 -9.68 -5.65
CA VAL A 99 -4.88 -8.62 -5.83
C VAL A 99 -5.49 -7.22 -5.75
N SER A 100 -6.71 -7.01 -6.26
CA SER A 100 -7.42 -5.72 -6.18
C SER A 100 -7.67 -5.30 -4.73
N ASN A 101 -8.06 -6.25 -3.88
CA ASN A 101 -8.25 -6.02 -2.46
C ASN A 101 -6.97 -5.54 -1.76
N VAL A 102 -5.82 -6.10 -2.14
CA VAL A 102 -4.50 -5.70 -1.62
C VAL A 102 -4.08 -4.33 -2.15
N VAL A 103 -4.26 -4.07 -3.45
CA VAL A 103 -3.96 -2.77 -4.07
C VAL A 103 -4.78 -1.65 -3.42
N PHE A 104 -6.03 -1.90 -3.02
CA PHE A 104 -6.85 -0.91 -2.34
C PHE A 104 -6.48 -0.76 -0.86
N SER A 105 -6.39 -1.88 -0.13
CA SER A 105 -6.33 -1.89 1.34
C SER A 105 -4.91 -1.83 1.92
N HIS A 106 -3.90 -2.19 1.13
CA HIS A 106 -2.53 -2.38 1.59
C HIS A 106 -1.50 -1.68 0.70
N ARG A 107 -1.80 -0.47 0.21
CA ARG A 107 -0.91 0.36 -0.62
C ARG A 107 0.47 0.63 0.00
N VAL A 108 0.58 0.59 1.34
CA VAL A 108 1.84 0.78 2.08
C VAL A 108 2.75 -0.46 2.06
N SER A 109 2.21 -1.60 1.60
CA SER A 109 2.94 -2.85 1.46
C SER A 109 3.94 -2.75 0.33
N HIS A 110 5.07 -3.44 0.47
CA HIS A 110 6.04 -3.59 -0.62
C HIS A 110 5.61 -4.60 -1.69
N TRP A 111 4.50 -5.31 -1.50
CA TRP A 111 3.92 -6.22 -2.50
C TRP A 111 2.84 -5.55 -3.35
N ALA A 112 2.58 -4.25 -3.15
CA ALA A 112 1.47 -3.57 -3.81
C ALA A 112 1.70 -3.44 -5.33
N ASP A 113 2.95 -3.19 -5.74
CA ASP A 113 3.40 -3.21 -7.14
C ASP A 113 3.32 -4.61 -7.73
N ASP A 114 3.84 -5.63 -7.03
CA ASP A 114 3.78 -7.02 -7.47
C ASP A 114 2.33 -7.51 -7.67
N CYS A 115 1.44 -7.21 -6.73
CA CYS A 115 0.01 -7.48 -6.86
C CYS A 115 -0.60 -6.76 -8.06
N TYR A 116 -0.19 -5.53 -8.34
CA TYR A 116 -0.66 -4.78 -9.50
C TYR A 116 -0.16 -5.42 -10.82
N LEU A 117 1.06 -5.95 -10.84
CA LEU A 117 1.56 -6.69 -12.00
C LEU A 117 0.76 -7.98 -12.23
N VAL A 118 0.45 -8.73 -11.16
CA VAL A 118 -0.40 -9.93 -11.24
C VAL A 118 -1.81 -9.58 -11.72
N LEU A 119 -2.38 -8.45 -11.28
CA LEU A 119 -3.66 -7.93 -11.79
C LEU A 119 -3.63 -7.76 -13.31
N CYS A 120 -2.59 -7.11 -13.83
CA CYS A 120 -2.44 -6.87 -15.27
C CYS A 120 -2.31 -8.19 -16.04
N LYS A 121 -1.52 -9.15 -15.53
CA LYS A 121 -1.37 -10.48 -16.12
C LYS A 121 -2.68 -11.27 -16.13
N ALA A 122 -3.46 -11.19 -15.05
CA ALA A 122 -4.74 -11.88 -14.94
C ALA A 122 -5.78 -11.30 -15.92
N GLN A 123 -5.85 -9.97 -16.05
CA GLN A 123 -6.71 -9.31 -17.05
C GLN A 123 -6.31 -9.68 -18.47
N PHE A 124 -5.00 -9.71 -18.76
CA PHE A 124 -4.48 -10.14 -20.06
C PHE A 124 -4.86 -11.58 -20.36
N LEU A 125 -4.66 -12.51 -19.41
CA LEU A 125 -5.00 -13.91 -19.56
C LEU A 125 -6.52 -14.12 -19.72
N LYS A 126 -7.34 -13.26 -19.10
CA LYS A 126 -8.80 -13.22 -19.26
C LYS A 126 -9.25 -12.73 -20.65
N LYS A 127 -8.31 -12.29 -21.51
CA LYS A 127 -8.54 -11.66 -22.83
C LYS A 127 -9.21 -10.29 -22.77
N ASP A 128 -9.18 -9.64 -21.61
CA ASP A 128 -9.64 -8.26 -21.43
C ASP A 128 -8.47 -7.30 -21.69
N TYR A 129 -8.08 -7.21 -22.97
CA TYR A 129 -6.87 -6.51 -23.36
C TYR A 129 -6.95 -5.00 -23.14
N GLU A 130 -8.12 -4.39 -23.28
CA GLU A 130 -8.33 -2.96 -23.06
C GLU A 130 -8.10 -2.59 -21.59
N THR A 131 -8.69 -3.36 -20.66
CA THR A 131 -8.49 -3.15 -19.23
C THR A 131 -7.06 -3.49 -18.81
N ALA A 132 -6.47 -4.55 -19.38
CA ALA A 132 -5.09 -4.94 -19.12
C ALA A 132 -4.11 -3.85 -19.57
N GLU A 133 -4.27 -3.30 -20.78
CA GLU A 133 -3.44 -2.21 -21.30
C GLU A 133 -3.50 -0.98 -20.39
N SER A 134 -4.71 -0.56 -20.00
CA SER A 134 -4.91 0.59 -19.11
C SER A 134 -4.23 0.38 -17.76
N SER A 135 -4.32 -0.84 -17.23
CA SER A 135 -3.67 -1.22 -15.97
C SER A 135 -2.15 -1.25 -16.14
N PHE A 136 -1.61 -1.85 -17.20
CA PHE A 136 -0.17 -1.83 -17.49
C PHE A 136 0.38 -0.42 -17.64
N ARG A 137 -0.37 0.48 -18.28
CA ARG A 137 0.00 1.88 -18.41
C ARG A 137 0.10 2.56 -17.04
N PHE A 138 -0.91 2.36 -16.19
CA PHE A 138 -0.86 2.86 -14.82
C PHE A 138 0.34 2.27 -14.06
N PHE A 139 0.60 0.96 -14.20
CA PHE A 139 1.71 0.31 -13.51
C PHE A 139 3.06 0.95 -13.85
N ILE A 140 3.32 1.18 -15.14
CA ILE A 140 4.55 1.80 -15.63
C ILE A 140 4.66 3.26 -15.16
N GLU A 141 3.55 4.00 -15.09
CA GLU A 141 3.56 5.40 -14.67
C GLU A 141 3.74 5.58 -13.16
N GLU A 142 3.09 4.73 -12.36
CA GLU A 142 3.06 4.83 -10.90
C GLU A 142 4.28 4.18 -10.24
N PHE A 143 4.73 3.02 -10.73
CA PHE A 143 5.77 2.22 -10.07
C PHE A 143 7.17 2.36 -10.69
N ASP A 144 7.41 3.34 -11.57
CA ASP A 144 8.73 3.59 -12.15
C ASP A 144 9.76 4.04 -11.07
N PRO A 145 10.82 3.24 -10.83
CA PRO A 145 11.78 3.53 -9.76
C PRO A 145 12.61 4.80 -10.04
N ILE A 146 12.88 5.10 -11.31
CA ILE A 146 13.65 6.28 -11.71
C ILE A 146 12.80 7.53 -11.51
N LYS A 147 11.57 7.53 -12.04
CA LYS A 147 10.63 8.65 -11.85
C LYS A 147 10.34 8.88 -10.38
N ASN A 148 10.15 7.82 -9.60
CA ASN A 148 9.87 7.93 -8.17
C ASN A 148 11.06 8.50 -7.39
N LYS A 149 12.30 8.10 -7.72
CA LYS A 149 13.52 8.73 -7.16
C LYS A 149 13.61 10.22 -7.51
N ILE A 150 13.31 10.58 -8.77
CA ILE A 150 13.32 11.98 -9.23
C ILE A 150 12.24 12.80 -8.50
N LYS A 151 11.01 12.30 -8.42
CA LYS A 151 9.90 12.92 -7.68
C LYS A 151 10.29 13.13 -6.21
N ALA A 152 10.83 12.10 -5.55
CA ALA A 152 11.28 12.17 -4.16
C ALA A 152 12.40 13.21 -3.95
N LYS A 153 13.36 13.31 -4.88
CA LYS A 153 14.41 14.33 -4.83
C LYS A 153 13.83 15.75 -4.94
N LYS A 154 12.93 15.98 -5.90
CA LYS A 154 12.24 17.27 -6.09
C LYS A 154 11.42 17.67 -4.86
N ILE A 155 10.69 16.74 -4.26
CA ILE A 155 9.93 16.98 -3.02
C ILE A 155 10.88 17.41 -1.89
N LYS A 156 11.98 16.67 -1.68
CA LYS A 156 12.98 17.02 -0.66
C LYS A 156 13.56 18.41 -0.90
N GLU A 157 13.94 18.75 -2.13
CA GLU A 157 14.46 20.07 -2.48
C GLU A 157 13.44 21.19 -2.21
N ASN A 158 12.17 20.98 -2.57
CA ASN A 158 11.10 21.96 -2.33
C ASN A 158 10.84 22.13 -0.83
N THR A 159 10.75 21.05 -0.06
CA THR A 159 10.57 21.11 1.40
C THR A 159 11.74 21.84 2.09
N VAL A 160 12.97 21.67 1.60
CA VAL A 160 14.13 22.40 2.13
C VAL A 160 14.05 23.88 1.79
N LYS A 161 13.63 24.25 0.57
CA LYS A 161 13.43 25.66 0.17
C LYS A 161 12.34 26.34 1.00
N GLU A 162 11.24 25.66 1.25
CA GLU A 162 10.10 26.15 2.04
C GLU A 162 10.53 26.40 3.49
N LYS A 163 11.16 25.42 4.15
CA LYS A 163 11.72 25.58 5.50
C LYS A 163 12.73 26.72 5.62
N LYS A 164 13.53 26.97 4.58
CA LYS A 164 14.47 28.10 4.56
C LYS A 164 13.74 29.44 4.52
N LYS A 165 12.70 29.56 3.70
CA LYS A 165 11.84 30.77 3.64
C LYS A 165 11.13 31.01 4.97
N ASP A 166 10.51 29.98 5.54
CA ASP A 166 9.83 30.07 6.84
C ASP A 166 10.80 30.54 7.94
N ALA A 167 12.02 30.01 7.95
CA ALA A 167 13.05 30.40 8.92
C ALA A 167 13.52 31.86 8.72
N GLU A 168 13.58 32.35 7.49
CA GLU A 168 13.91 33.75 7.18
C GLU A 168 12.79 34.70 7.61
N ASP A 169 11.54 34.33 7.37
CA ASP A 169 10.39 35.16 7.72
C ASP A 169 10.19 35.22 9.24
N LEU A 170 10.35 34.09 9.95
CA LEU A 170 10.41 34.06 11.42
C LEU A 170 11.54 34.93 11.99
N LYS A 171 12.71 34.99 11.31
CA LYS A 171 13.81 35.88 11.72
C LYS A 171 13.45 37.35 11.53
N LYS A 172 12.80 37.72 10.43
CA LYS A 172 12.33 39.10 10.16
C LYS A 172 11.27 39.53 11.17
N GLU A 173 10.30 38.66 11.48
CA GLU A 173 9.28 38.93 12.51
C GLU A 173 9.90 39.13 13.89
N ARG A 174 10.86 38.28 14.27
CA ARG A 174 11.60 38.43 15.55
C ARG A 174 12.38 39.74 15.63
N LYS A 175 13.02 40.18 14.54
CA LYS A 175 13.71 41.49 14.49
C LYS A 175 12.75 42.66 14.66
N LYS A 176 11.62 42.67 13.92
CA LYS A 176 10.57 43.68 14.06
C LYS A 176 9.98 43.73 15.48
N ALA A 177 9.74 42.57 16.09
CA ALA A 177 9.26 42.49 17.47
C ALA A 177 10.29 42.97 18.52
N ALA A 178 11.59 42.79 18.26
CA ALA A 178 12.65 43.28 19.13
C ALA A 178 12.81 44.81 19.07
N GLU A 179 12.67 45.42 17.89
CA GLU A 179 12.74 46.88 17.69
C GLU A 179 11.55 47.65 18.29
N GLN A 180 10.40 47.00 18.46
CA GLN A 180 9.22 47.60 19.10
C GLN A 180 9.26 47.58 20.64
N LYS A 181 10.05 46.69 21.26
CA LYS A 181 10.21 46.59 22.72
C LYS A 181 10.91 47.79 23.41
N PRO A 182 11.93 48.47 22.83
CA PRO A 182 12.54 49.64 23.46
C PRO A 182 11.66 50.90 23.45
N LYS A 183 10.80 51.10 22.44
CA LYS A 183 9.91 52.29 22.34
C LYS A 183 8.79 52.32 23.39
N LYS A 184 8.33 51.16 23.86
CA LYS A 184 7.37 51.06 24.98
C LYS A 184 8.00 51.36 26.34
N LYS A 185 9.28 51.02 26.56
CA LYS A 185 10.01 51.34 27.80
C LYS A 185 10.39 52.82 27.92
N SER A 186 10.68 53.52 26.81
CA SER A 186 10.98 54.96 26.83
C SER A 186 9.74 55.84 27.04
N ASN A 187 8.57 55.40 26.58
CA ASN A 187 7.31 56.13 26.82
C ASN A 187 6.84 56.02 28.28
N TYR A 188 7.06 54.89 28.95
CA TYR A 188 6.71 54.72 30.36
C TYR A 188 7.58 55.58 31.30
N LYS A 189 8.84 55.85 30.96
CA LYS A 189 9.76 56.71 31.74
C LYS A 189 9.55 58.21 31.53
N ARG A 190 8.75 58.65 30.56
CA ARG A 190 8.44 60.07 30.29
C ARG A 190 7.10 60.54 30.89
N SER A 191 6.31 59.63 31.44
CA SER A 191 4.98 59.87 31.98
C SER A 191 4.89 59.73 33.50
N GLY A 192 6.04 59.81 34.19
CA GLY A 192 6.14 59.80 35.65
C GLY A 192 6.86 61.04 36.15
#